data_AF-A0A8R1DVN8-F1
#
_entry.id   AF-A0A8R1DVN8-F1
#
_cell.length_a   1.000
_cell.length_b   1.000
_cell.length_c   1.000
_cell.angle_alpha   90.00
_cell.angle_beta   90.00
_cell.angle_gamma   90.00
#
_symmetry.space_group_name_H-M   'P 1'
#
loop_
_entity.id
_entity.type
_entity.pdbx_description
1 polymer ?
#
loop_
_entity_poly.entity_id
_entity_poly.type
_entity_poly.pdbx_seq_one_letter_code
_entity_poly.pdbx_strand_id
1 'polypeptide(L)'
;MVVFPRHERVRKREREERNESVKGGSCEQVSQRKFSESERFLAIESIKKKAADKAHLGQLIDVIVSANWRCRAPSTAQSYQRANQRRMEWMKGMGMDSGPEALILYLANQTEFVGASSLATTSAAYKLVNGSLGEAFNQIIADIVNARRREEALVRKPPKILSEKEIDQRPYS
;
A
#
# COMPACT_ATOMS: atom_id res chain seq x y z
N MET A 1 60.01 -9.47 5.57
CA MET A 1 59.85 -8.94 6.95
C MET A 1 59.47 -7.46 6.85
N VAL A 2 58.68 -6.97 7.82
CA VAL A 2 58.32 -5.55 8.06
C VAL A 2 57.03 -5.01 7.39
N VAL A 3 55.90 -5.38 8.02
CA VAL A 3 54.88 -4.52 8.68
C VAL A 3 54.80 -3.02 8.28
N PHE A 4 53.61 -2.62 7.78
CA PHE A 4 53.09 -1.25 7.71
C PHE A 4 52.86 -0.65 9.11
N PRO A 5 53.05 0.68 9.32
CA PRO A 5 51.86 1.47 9.71
C PRO A 5 51.93 2.97 9.39
N ARG A 6 50.88 3.53 8.74
CA ARG A 6 50.39 4.90 9.00
C ARG A 6 49.15 5.20 8.13
N HIS A 7 47.95 4.87 8.63
CA HIS A 7 46.72 5.59 8.22
C HIS A 7 45.54 5.46 9.20
N GLU A 8 45.79 5.20 10.48
CA GLU A 8 44.73 4.95 11.47
C GLU A 8 44.38 6.17 12.34
N ARG A 9 45.05 7.31 12.15
CA ARG A 9 44.84 8.51 12.98
C ARG A 9 43.79 9.51 12.48
N VAL A 10 43.21 9.30 11.29
CA VAL A 10 42.19 10.22 10.75
C VAL A 10 40.76 9.78 11.09
N ARG A 11 40.52 8.47 11.28
CA ARG A 11 39.16 7.93 11.50
C ARG A 11 38.60 8.10 12.91
N LYS A 12 39.38 8.61 13.87
CA LYS A 12 38.91 8.79 15.26
C LYS A 12 38.30 10.17 15.54
N ARG A 13 38.58 11.20 14.73
CA ARG A 13 38.03 12.56 14.96
C ARG A 13 36.62 12.76 14.40
N GLU A 14 36.24 12.06 13.33
CA GLU A 14 34.90 12.22 12.72
C GLU A 14 33.76 11.50 13.48
N ARG A 15 34.09 10.70 14.50
CA ARG A 15 33.10 9.97 15.31
C ARG A 15 32.65 10.72 16.56
N GLU A 16 33.39 11.73 17.01
CA GLU A 16 33.07 12.50 18.22
C GLU A 16 32.15 13.70 17.92
N GLU A 17 32.25 14.33 16.74
CA GLU A 17 31.36 15.44 16.34
C GLU A 17 29.91 15.01 16.03
N ARG A 18 29.65 13.70 15.86
CA ARG A 18 28.31 13.19 15.51
C ARG A 18 27.42 12.90 16.72
N ASN A 19 27.95 12.96 17.95
CA ASN A 19 27.23 12.60 19.18
C ASN A 19 26.85 13.79 20.08
N GLU A 20 27.14 15.03 19.70
CA GLU A 20 26.76 16.21 20.51
C GLU A 20 25.50 16.96 20.04
N SER A 21 24.83 16.54 18.96
CA SER A 21 23.63 17.25 18.47
C SER A 21 22.30 16.75 19.05
N VAL A 22 22.31 15.74 19.94
CA VAL A 22 21.08 15.23 20.57
C VAL A 22 20.92 15.80 21.97
N LYS A 23 20.57 17.09 22.09
CA LYS A 23 19.94 17.64 23.31
C LYS A 23 19.15 18.91 22.97
N GLY A 24 17.83 18.84 23.19
CA GLY A 24 17.01 20.02 23.50
C GLY A 24 16.02 20.45 22.41
N GLY A 25 14.76 20.03 22.54
CA GLY A 25 13.64 20.53 21.75
C GLY A 25 12.33 19.84 22.17
N SER A 26 11.74 20.33 23.25
CA SER A 26 10.39 19.98 23.75
C SER A 26 9.31 20.65 22.89
N CYS A 27 8.12 20.02 22.84
CA CYS A 27 6.85 20.54 22.31
C CYS A 27 6.86 20.70 20.78
N GLU A 28 6.00 20.05 20.02
CA GLU A 28 4.54 20.23 20.10
C GLU A 28 3.81 18.92 19.87
N GLN A 29 2.73 18.73 20.64
CA GLN A 29 1.62 17.90 20.22
C GLN A 29 1.10 18.45 18.88
N VAL A 30 1.44 17.82 17.76
CA VAL A 30 0.72 18.07 16.51
C VAL A 30 -0.60 17.33 16.58
N SER A 31 -1.51 18.03 17.25
CA SER A 31 -2.95 17.91 17.17
C SER A 31 -3.40 17.69 15.73
N GLN A 32 -4.23 16.65 15.56
CA GLN A 32 -5.18 16.47 14.48
C GLN A 32 -4.65 16.65 13.05
N ARG A 33 -4.09 15.58 12.48
CA ARG A 33 -4.22 15.39 11.03
C ARG A 33 -5.69 15.12 10.72
N LYS A 34 -6.45 16.20 10.51
CA LYS A 34 -7.72 16.15 9.79
C LYS A 34 -7.49 15.35 8.51
N PHE A 35 -8.38 14.40 8.24
CA PHE A 35 -8.37 13.56 7.05
C PHE A 35 -8.15 14.44 5.82
N SER A 36 -6.92 14.44 5.32
CA SER A 36 -6.60 15.13 4.10
C SER A 36 -6.84 14.14 2.98
N GLU A 37 -7.46 14.62 1.91
CA GLU A 37 -7.20 14.07 0.58
C GLU A 37 -5.71 13.73 0.50
N SER A 38 -5.39 12.53 0.04
CA SER A 38 -4.06 11.93 0.22
C SER A 38 -2.91 12.92 -0.03
N GLU A 39 -1.84 12.91 0.77
CA GLU A 39 -0.68 13.80 0.54
C GLU A 39 -0.21 13.76 -0.93
N ARG A 40 -0.37 12.60 -1.57
CA ARG A 40 -0.19 12.38 -3.02
C ARG A 40 -1.15 13.21 -3.88
N PHE A 41 -2.45 13.17 -3.59
CA PHE A 41 -3.47 13.96 -4.28
C PHE A 41 -3.18 15.46 -4.14
N LEU A 42 -2.92 15.93 -2.92
CA LEU A 42 -2.54 17.33 -2.67
C LEU A 42 -1.26 17.73 -3.43
N ALA A 43 -0.27 16.84 -3.49
CA ALA A 43 0.94 17.07 -4.28
C ALA A 43 0.62 17.16 -5.79
N ILE A 44 -0.21 16.26 -6.32
CA ILE A 44 -0.62 16.29 -7.73
C ILE A 44 -1.42 17.56 -8.05
N GLU A 45 -2.37 17.95 -7.21
CA GLU A 45 -3.14 19.19 -7.38
C GLU A 45 -2.26 20.44 -7.31
N SER A 46 -1.29 20.47 -6.37
CA SER A 46 -0.28 21.53 -6.31
C SER A 46 0.57 21.59 -7.59
N ILE A 47 0.98 20.43 -8.14
CA ILE A 47 1.73 20.36 -9.40
C ILE A 47 0.86 20.87 -10.57
N LYS A 48 -0.39 20.41 -10.66
CA LYS A 48 -1.36 20.88 -11.68
C LYS A 48 -1.55 22.39 -11.61
N LYS A 49 -1.72 22.96 -10.42
CA LYS A 49 -1.86 24.41 -10.22
C LYS A 49 -0.64 25.18 -10.70
N LYS A 50 0.58 24.69 -10.45
CA LYS A 50 1.82 25.31 -10.96
C LYS A 50 2.02 25.13 -12.48
N ALA A 51 1.37 24.14 -13.06
CA ALA A 51 1.43 23.84 -14.50
C ALA A 51 0.27 24.45 -15.30
N ALA A 52 -0.73 25.07 -14.65
CA ALA A 52 -1.98 25.51 -15.28
C ALA A 52 -1.77 26.43 -16.50
N ASP A 53 -0.78 27.31 -16.44
CA ASP A 53 -0.51 28.28 -17.51
C ASP A 53 0.45 27.76 -18.60
N LYS A 54 0.86 26.49 -18.52
CA LYS A 54 1.90 25.90 -19.37
C LYS A 54 1.36 24.67 -20.10
N ALA A 55 0.75 24.90 -21.26
CA ALA A 55 0.15 23.84 -22.09
C ALA A 55 1.09 22.64 -22.36
N HIS A 56 2.39 22.87 -22.54
CA HIS A 56 3.38 21.81 -22.76
C HIS A 56 3.59 20.89 -21.55
N LEU A 57 3.22 21.31 -20.34
CA LEU A 57 3.33 20.50 -19.12
C LEU A 57 2.12 19.58 -18.90
N GLY A 58 1.02 19.74 -19.64
CA GLY A 58 -0.18 18.90 -19.50
C GLY A 58 0.13 17.41 -19.67
N GLN A 59 0.92 17.05 -20.68
CA GLN A 59 1.35 15.67 -20.91
C GLN A 59 2.18 15.09 -19.75
N LEU A 60 2.93 15.94 -19.02
CA LEU A 60 3.71 15.49 -17.86
C LEU A 60 2.82 15.17 -16.66
N ILE A 61 1.68 15.86 -16.50
CA ILE A 61 0.69 15.52 -15.48
C ILE A 61 0.15 14.11 -15.73
N ASP A 62 -0.17 13.76 -16.97
CA ASP A 62 -0.65 12.42 -17.32
C ASP A 62 0.41 11.34 -17.04
N VAL A 63 1.69 11.63 -17.30
CA VAL A 63 2.79 10.75 -16.93
C VAL A 63 2.86 10.55 -15.41
N ILE A 64 2.76 11.61 -14.62
CA ILE A 64 2.80 11.55 -13.15
C ILE A 64 1.60 10.77 -12.59
N VAL A 65 0.40 11.03 -13.10
CA VAL A 65 -0.83 10.37 -12.67
C VAL A 65 -0.82 8.90 -13.05
N SER A 66 -0.34 8.55 -14.25
CA SER A 66 -0.28 7.15 -14.71
C SER A 66 0.90 6.35 -14.13
N ALA A 67 1.94 7.01 -13.60
CA ALA A 67 3.14 6.35 -13.09
C ALA A 67 2.86 5.34 -11.97
N ASN A 68 1.87 5.58 -11.10
CA ASN A 68 1.50 4.63 -10.03
C ASN A 68 0.90 3.32 -10.54
N TRP A 69 0.30 3.34 -11.73
CA TRP A 69 -0.23 2.17 -12.40
C TRP A 69 0.86 1.50 -13.24
N ARG A 70 1.68 2.29 -13.93
CA ARG A 70 2.74 1.79 -14.82
C ARG A 70 3.92 1.14 -14.08
N CYS A 71 4.18 1.52 -12.83
CA CYS A 71 5.22 0.87 -12.02
C CYS A 71 4.85 -0.53 -11.49
N ARG A 72 3.68 -1.04 -11.85
CA ARG A 72 3.17 -2.36 -11.41
C ARG A 72 3.09 -3.32 -12.57
N ALA A 73 3.12 -4.61 -12.26
CA ALA A 73 2.80 -5.65 -13.23
C ALA A 73 1.41 -5.39 -13.84
N PRO A 74 1.22 -5.54 -15.17
CA PRO A 74 -0.05 -5.25 -15.84
C PRO A 74 -1.26 -5.96 -15.23
N SER A 75 -1.09 -7.23 -14.85
CA SER A 75 -2.13 -8.03 -14.18
C SER A 75 -2.56 -7.46 -12.82
N THR A 76 -1.60 -6.92 -12.07
CA THR A 76 -1.86 -6.30 -10.75
C THR A 76 -2.56 -4.96 -10.92
N ALA A 77 -2.09 -4.12 -11.86
CA ALA A 77 -2.72 -2.83 -12.16
C ALA A 77 -4.20 -3.02 -12.58
N GLN A 78 -4.46 -3.97 -13.49
CA GLN A 78 -5.82 -4.28 -13.94
C GLN A 78 -6.71 -4.80 -12.79
N SER A 79 -6.16 -5.66 -11.93
CA SER A 79 -6.89 -6.19 -10.76
C SER A 79 -7.28 -5.07 -9.80
N TYR A 80 -6.38 -4.11 -9.56
CA TYR A 80 -6.63 -2.97 -8.69
C TYR A 80 -7.64 -1.99 -9.29
N GLN A 81 -7.56 -1.72 -10.59
CA GLN A 81 -8.55 -0.88 -11.29
C GLN A 81 -9.96 -1.46 -11.16
N ARG A 82 -10.12 -2.76 -11.44
CA ARG A 82 -11.41 -3.45 -11.30
C ARG A 82 -11.92 -3.45 -9.85
N ALA A 83 -11.05 -3.68 -8.88
CA ALA A 83 -11.42 -3.66 -7.46
C ALA A 83 -11.90 -2.27 -7.02
N ASN A 84 -11.18 -1.21 -7.40
CA ASN A 84 -11.58 0.17 -7.10
C ASN A 84 -12.88 0.56 -7.81
N GLN A 85 -13.07 0.16 -9.07
CA GLN A 85 -14.30 0.45 -9.81
C GLN A 85 -15.53 -0.13 -9.10
N ARG A 86 -15.49 -1.41 -8.73
CA ARG A 86 -16.60 -2.06 -8.00
C ARG A 86 -16.92 -1.35 -6.68
N ARG A 87 -15.89 -0.94 -5.94
CA ARG A 87 -16.05 -0.16 -4.72
C ARG A 87 -16.74 1.19 -4.99
N MET A 88 -16.31 1.92 -6.03
CA MET A 88 -16.92 3.20 -6.41
C MET A 88 -18.39 3.04 -6.82
N GLU A 89 -18.70 2.00 -7.59
CA GLU A 89 -20.08 1.68 -7.99
C GLU A 89 -20.95 1.36 -6.77
N TRP A 90 -20.46 0.55 -5.84
CA TRP A 90 -21.17 0.23 -4.59
C TRP A 90 -21.40 1.48 -3.73
N MET A 91 -20.38 2.32 -3.53
CA MET A 91 -20.52 3.56 -2.74
C MET A 91 -21.50 4.54 -3.38
N LYS A 92 -21.48 4.65 -4.72
CA LYS A 92 -22.47 5.46 -5.45
C LYS A 92 -23.88 4.94 -5.22
N GLY A 93 -24.08 3.63 -5.22
CA GLY A 93 -25.37 3.00 -4.91
C GLY A 93 -25.83 3.27 -3.47
N MET A 94 -24.89 3.40 -2.52
CA MET A 94 -25.17 3.69 -1.11
C MET A 94 -25.26 5.19 -0.77
N GLY A 95 -25.01 6.09 -1.75
CA GLY A 95 -25.00 7.54 -1.50
C GLY A 95 -23.87 7.99 -0.56
N MET A 96 -22.74 7.28 -0.55
CA MET A 96 -21.62 7.52 0.37
C MET A 96 -20.44 8.22 -0.30
N ASP A 97 -19.76 9.07 0.48
CA ASP A 97 -18.49 9.65 0.08
C ASP A 97 -17.36 8.62 0.07
N SER A 98 -16.38 8.83 -0.82
CA SER A 98 -15.37 7.82 -1.16
C SER A 98 -14.25 7.58 -0.13
N GLY A 99 -14.42 8.05 1.11
CA GLY A 99 -13.40 8.09 2.16
C GLY A 99 -13.02 6.75 2.80
N PRO A 100 -12.08 6.77 3.76
CA PRO A 100 -11.58 5.57 4.45
C PRO A 100 -12.66 4.76 5.18
N GLU A 101 -13.66 5.42 5.76
CA GLU A 101 -14.80 4.82 6.44
C GLU A 101 -15.64 4.00 5.46
N ALA A 102 -15.88 4.54 4.26
CA ALA A 102 -16.60 3.85 3.21
C ALA A 102 -15.83 2.63 2.67
N LEU A 103 -14.49 2.67 2.68
CA LEU A 103 -13.69 1.48 2.41
C LEU A 103 -13.91 0.39 3.46
N ILE A 104 -13.90 0.72 4.76
CA ILE A 104 -14.12 -0.26 5.82
C ILE A 104 -15.51 -0.90 5.68
N LEU A 105 -16.55 -0.09 5.48
CA LEU A 105 -17.91 -0.58 5.31
C LEU A 105 -18.06 -1.45 4.06
N TYR A 106 -17.42 -1.06 2.94
CA TYR A 106 -17.37 -1.90 1.75
C TYR A 106 -16.69 -3.24 2.04
N LEU A 107 -15.52 -3.25 2.68
CA LEU A 107 -14.79 -4.48 2.98
C LEU A 107 -15.59 -5.41 3.90
N ALA A 108 -16.27 -4.87 4.91
CA ALA A 108 -17.16 -5.61 5.79
C ALA A 108 -18.33 -6.23 5.03
N ASN A 109 -18.98 -5.48 4.13
CA ASN A 109 -20.04 -6.02 3.27
C ASN A 109 -19.52 -7.15 2.36
N GLN A 110 -18.27 -7.06 1.91
CA GLN A 110 -17.71 -8.01 0.96
C GLN A 110 -17.25 -9.34 1.60
N THR A 111 -17.17 -9.45 2.93
CA THR A 111 -16.73 -10.69 3.58
C THR A 111 -17.63 -11.88 3.26
N GLU A 112 -18.92 -11.66 2.98
CA GLU A 112 -19.86 -12.72 2.63
C GLU A 112 -19.63 -13.27 1.21
N PHE A 113 -19.12 -12.44 0.29
CA PHE A 113 -19.11 -12.73 -1.15
C PHE A 113 -17.72 -13.10 -1.68
N VAL A 114 -16.66 -12.57 -1.06
CA VAL A 114 -15.30 -12.74 -1.59
C VAL A 114 -14.34 -13.26 -0.54
N GLY A 115 -13.18 -13.71 -1.03
CA GLY A 115 -12.12 -14.20 -0.17
C GLY A 115 -11.16 -13.13 0.36
N ALA A 116 -10.36 -13.50 1.35
CA ALA A 116 -9.41 -12.62 2.03
C ALA A 116 -8.41 -11.95 1.05
N SER A 117 -7.97 -12.67 0.02
CA SER A 117 -7.09 -12.13 -1.03
C SER A 117 -7.76 -11.02 -1.84
N SER A 118 -9.06 -11.11 -2.09
CA SER A 118 -9.83 -10.08 -2.81
C SER A 118 -10.01 -8.82 -1.94
N LEU A 119 -10.27 -9.01 -0.65
CA LEU A 119 -10.35 -7.91 0.33
C LEU A 119 -9.00 -7.17 0.43
N ALA A 120 -7.89 -7.91 0.53
CA ALA A 120 -6.55 -7.34 0.54
C ALA A 120 -6.24 -6.58 -0.76
N THR A 121 -6.65 -7.12 -1.91
CA THR A 121 -6.51 -6.46 -3.21
C THR A 121 -7.27 -5.13 -3.25
N THR A 122 -8.50 -5.11 -2.75
CA THR A 122 -9.32 -3.88 -2.68
C THR A 122 -8.67 -2.82 -1.79
N SER A 123 -8.19 -3.21 -0.60
CA SER A 123 -7.47 -2.28 0.29
C SER A 123 -6.20 -1.71 -0.35
N ALA A 124 -5.40 -2.55 -1.00
CA ALA A 124 -4.20 -2.10 -1.70
C ALA A 124 -4.51 -1.18 -2.88
N ALA A 125 -5.58 -1.47 -3.63
CA ALA A 125 -6.07 -0.62 -4.70
C ALA A 125 -6.53 0.75 -4.20
N TYR A 126 -7.22 0.79 -3.05
CA TYR A 126 -7.62 2.04 -2.41
C TYR A 126 -6.39 2.87 -2.04
N LYS A 127 -5.42 2.25 -1.34
CA LYS A 127 -4.20 2.94 -0.90
C LYS A 127 -3.34 3.46 -2.05
N LEU A 128 -3.40 2.79 -3.21
CA LEU A 128 -2.68 3.25 -4.40
C LEU A 128 -3.20 4.60 -4.93
N VAL A 129 -4.51 4.82 -4.83
CA VAL A 129 -5.18 6.02 -5.33
C VAL A 129 -5.22 7.10 -4.26
N ASN A 130 -5.54 6.71 -3.02
CA ASN A 130 -5.80 7.60 -1.89
C ASN A 130 -4.66 7.64 -0.87
N GLY A 131 -3.48 7.13 -1.19
CA GLY A 131 -2.32 7.17 -0.30
C GLY A 131 -2.45 6.27 0.94
N SER A 132 -1.59 6.52 1.92
CA SER A 132 -1.60 5.77 3.18
C SER A 132 -2.83 6.11 4.01
N LEU A 133 -3.32 5.11 4.73
CA LEU A 133 -4.37 5.26 5.74
C LEU A 133 -3.73 5.46 7.12
N GLY A 134 -4.49 6.05 8.04
CA GLY A 134 -4.12 6.10 9.46
C GLY A 134 -3.98 4.70 10.07
N GLU A 135 -3.21 4.60 11.15
CA GLU A 135 -2.89 3.32 11.81
C GLU A 135 -4.16 2.54 12.23
N ALA A 136 -5.14 3.21 12.82
CA ALA A 136 -6.41 2.60 13.21
C ALA A 136 -7.16 1.96 12.03
N PHE A 137 -7.23 2.65 10.89
CA PHE A 137 -7.86 2.11 9.67
C PHE A 137 -7.10 0.92 9.13
N ASN A 138 -5.76 0.96 9.14
CA ASN A 138 -4.95 -0.17 8.72
C ASN A 138 -5.18 -1.39 9.61
N GLN A 139 -5.31 -1.20 10.92
CA GLN A 139 -5.59 -2.27 11.86
C GLN A 139 -6.97 -2.90 11.61
N ILE A 140 -8.02 -2.08 11.50
CA ILE A 140 -9.39 -2.58 11.22
C ILE A 140 -9.42 -3.38 9.92
N ILE A 141 -8.76 -2.89 8.86
CA ILE A 141 -8.69 -3.61 7.58
C ILE A 141 -7.95 -4.95 7.75
N ALA A 142 -6.84 -4.97 8.49
CA ALA A 142 -6.10 -6.18 8.76
C ALA A 142 -6.95 -7.20 9.52
N ASP A 143 -7.72 -6.75 10.51
CA ASP A 143 -8.61 -7.59 11.30
C ASP A 143 -9.71 -8.21 10.43
N ILE A 144 -10.35 -7.42 9.56
CA ILE A 144 -11.36 -7.92 8.59
C ILE A 144 -10.75 -8.99 7.66
N VAL A 145 -9.59 -8.72 7.08
CA VAL A 145 -8.91 -9.66 6.17
C VAL A 145 -8.50 -10.94 6.89
N ASN A 146 -7.98 -10.83 8.11
CA ASN A 146 -7.53 -11.96 8.91
C ASN A 146 -8.71 -12.81 9.42
N ALA A 147 -9.82 -12.18 9.82
CA ALA A 147 -11.05 -12.89 10.17
C ALA A 147 -11.53 -13.73 8.99
N ARG A 148 -11.63 -13.12 7.79
CA ARG A 148 -12.03 -13.86 6.58
C ARG A 148 -11.07 -14.99 6.23
N ARG A 149 -9.76 -14.76 6.36
CA ARG A 149 -8.75 -15.80 6.11
C ARG A 149 -8.88 -16.99 7.07
N ARG A 150 -9.25 -16.75 8.33
CA ARG A 150 -9.50 -17.81 9.31
C ARG A 150 -10.75 -18.62 8.95
N GLU A 151 -11.83 -17.96 8.55
CA GLU A 151 -13.04 -18.64 8.07
C GLU A 151 -12.75 -19.54 6.87
N GLU A 152 -12.00 -19.03 5.89
CA GLU A 152 -11.58 -19.83 4.73
C GLU A 152 -10.75 -21.05 5.14
N ALA A 153 -9.85 -20.89 6.10
CA ALA A 153 -9.00 -21.98 6.58
C ALA A 153 -9.81 -23.09 7.27
N LEU A 154 -10.90 -22.76 7.96
CA LEU A 154 -11.78 -23.74 8.61
C LEU A 154 -12.52 -24.63 7.60
N VAL A 155 -12.87 -24.07 6.44
CA VAL A 155 -13.60 -24.80 5.38
C VAL A 155 -12.65 -25.47 4.39
N ARG A 156 -11.37 -25.05 4.36
CA ARG A 156 -10.38 -25.56 3.42
C ARG A 156 -10.03 -27.01 3.74
N LYS A 157 -10.41 -27.91 2.83
CA LYS A 157 -9.89 -29.28 2.83
C LYS A 157 -8.38 -29.26 2.62
N PRO A 158 -7.59 -30.06 3.36
CA PRO A 158 -6.17 -30.17 3.12
C PRO A 158 -5.93 -30.66 1.69
N PRO A 159 -4.85 -30.22 1.03
CA PRO A 159 -4.49 -30.73 -0.28
C PRO A 159 -4.36 -32.26 -0.20
N LYS A 160 -4.92 -32.97 -1.19
CA LYS A 160 -4.77 -34.42 -1.26
C LYS A 160 -3.29 -34.72 -1.44
N ILE A 161 -2.66 -35.29 -0.41
CA ILE A 161 -1.30 -35.81 -0.50
C ILE A 161 -1.40 -37.03 -1.42
N LEU A 162 -0.84 -36.91 -2.62
CA LEU A 162 -0.74 -38.05 -3.53
C LEU A 162 0.33 -39.00 -2.99
N SER A 163 0.01 -40.28 -2.95
CA SER A 163 1.00 -41.32 -2.65
C SER A 163 2.03 -41.42 -3.77
N GLU A 164 3.24 -41.90 -3.48
CA GLU A 164 4.30 -42.16 -4.49
C GLU A 164 3.78 -42.96 -5.70
N LYS A 165 2.87 -43.91 -5.45
CA LYS A 165 2.25 -44.74 -6.49
C LYS A 165 1.31 -43.97 -7.44
N GLU A 166 0.72 -42.86 -7.00
CA GLU A 166 -0.15 -42.00 -7.82
C GLU A 166 0.66 -40.97 -8.64
N ILE A 167 1.92 -40.75 -8.29
CA ILE A 167 2.83 -39.84 -9.01
C ILE A 167 3.42 -40.54 -10.24
N ASP A 168 3.83 -41.80 -10.08
CA ASP A 168 4.40 -42.62 -11.17
C ASP A 168 3.42 -42.99 -12.29
N GLN A 169 2.11 -42.88 -12.05
CA GLN A 169 1.08 -43.22 -13.04
C GLN A 169 0.63 -42.04 -13.91
N ARG A 170 1.16 -40.83 -13.70
CA ARG A 170 0.84 -39.70 -14.60
C ARG A 170 1.70 -39.82 -15.85
N PRO A 171 1.13 -40.05 -17.05
CA PRO A 171 1.90 -39.97 -18.27
C PRO A 171 2.42 -38.53 -18.41
N TYR A 172 3.72 -38.39 -18.66
CA TYR A 172 4.31 -37.13 -19.07
C TYR A 172 3.68 -36.74 -20.42
N SER A 173 2.75 -35.78 -20.40
CA SER A 173 2.15 -35.16 -21.58
C SER A 173 2.81 -33.82 -21.86
#